data_AF-A0A920DTY2-F1
#
_entry.id   AF-A0A920DTY2-F1
#
_cell.length_a   1.000
_cell.length_b   1.000
_cell.length_c   1.000
_cell.angle_alpha   90.00
_cell.angle_beta   90.00
_cell.angle_gamma   90.00
#
_symmetry.space_group_name_H-M   'P 1'
#
loop_
_entity.id
_entity.type
_entity.pdbx_description
1 polymer ?
#
loop_
_entity_poly.entity_id
_entity_poly.type
_entity_poly.pdbx_seq_one_letter_code
_entity_poly.pdbx_strand_id
1 'polypeptide(L)' 'MTENQYTEDSIKSLDWKEHIRMRPGMYIGKLGDGTAHDDGIYILLKEVVDNCIDEYVMGLEEY' A
#
# COMPACT_ATOMS: atom_id res chain seq x y z
N MET A 1 -27.56 23.20 21.70
CA MET A 1 -27.40 21.80 21.23
C MET A 1 -26.58 21.91 19.97
N THR A 2 -25.36 21.38 19.95
CA THR A 2 -24.48 21.44 18.78
C THR A 2 -25.08 20.52 17.72
N GLU A 3 -25.55 21.09 16.61
CA GLU A 3 -26.05 20.31 15.48
C GLU A 3 -24.93 19.41 14.96
N ASN A 4 -25.25 18.13 14.77
CA ASN A 4 -24.32 17.14 14.27
C ASN A 4 -24.07 17.43 12.78
N GLN A 5 -22.95 18.10 12.47
CA GLN A 5 -22.56 18.51 11.11
C GLN A 5 -22.01 17.35 10.27
N TYR A 6 -22.66 16.19 10.35
CA TYR A 6 -22.37 15.07 9.47
C TYR A 6 -23.31 15.13 8.27
N THR A 7 -22.84 15.80 7.21
CA THR A 7 -23.56 15.96 5.94
C THR A 7 -22.96 15.06 4.85
N GLU A 8 -23.57 15.00 3.67
CA GLU A 8 -23.03 14.25 2.53
C GLU A 8 -21.59 14.66 2.18
N ASP A 9 -21.25 15.95 2.33
CA ASP A 9 -19.90 16.48 2.13
C ASP A 9 -18.85 15.91 3.11
N SER A 10 -19.30 15.27 4.20
CA SER A 10 -18.43 14.60 5.17
C SER A 10 -17.89 13.26 4.65
N ILE A 11 -18.54 12.68 3.65
CA ILE A 11 -18.09 11.46 2.97
C ILE A 11 -17.07 11.84 1.90
N LYS A 12 -15.84 11.32 2.03
CA LYS A 12 -14.77 11.55 1.07
C LYS A 12 -14.37 10.25 0.39
N SER A 13 -14.51 10.24 -0.93
CA SER A 13 -13.87 9.25 -1.80
C SER A 13 -12.51 9.79 -2.21
N LEU A 14 -11.44 9.07 -1.83
CA LEU A 14 -10.08 9.45 -2.18
C LEU A 14 -9.69 8.82 -3.51
N ASP A 15 -8.83 9.52 -4.27
CA ASP A 15 -8.12 8.88 -5.37
C ASP A 15 -7.31 7.70 -4.84
N TRP A 16 -7.17 6.64 -5.65
CA TRP A 16 -6.50 5.41 -5.22
C TRP A 16 -5.07 5.66 -4.73
N LYS A 17 -4.33 6.58 -5.36
CA LYS A 17 -2.96 6.90 -4.97
C LYS A 17 -2.91 7.66 -3.66
N GLU A 18 -3.87 8.55 -3.45
CA GLU A 18 -4.02 9.29 -2.19
C GLU A 18 -4.37 8.34 -1.04
N HIS A 19 -5.27 7.38 -1.28
CA HIS A 19 -5.65 6.37 -0.28
C HIS A 19 -4.45 5.52 0.16
N ILE A 20 -3.63 5.03 -0.77
CA ILE A 20 -2.42 4.25 -0.47
C ILE A 20 -1.44 5.06 0.40
N ARG A 21 -1.25 6.34 0.09
CA ARG A 21 -0.34 7.21 0.84
C ARG A 21 -0.86 7.59 2.22
N MET A 22 -2.17 7.78 2.35
CA MET A 22 -2.83 8.13 3.61
C MET A 22 -2.91 6.93 4.57
N ARG A 23 -3.03 5.72 4.02
CA ARG A 23 -3.16 4.48 4.79
C ARG A 23 -2.18 3.40 4.32
N PRO A 24 -0.86 3.67 4.35
CA PRO A 24 0.14 2.72 3.86
C PRO A 24 0.11 1.42 4.65
N GLY A 25 -0.32 1.47 5.92
CA GLY A 25 -0.47 0.28 6.76
C GLY A 25 -1.35 -0.83 6.19
N MET A 26 -2.34 -0.46 5.38
CA MET A 26 -3.22 -1.43 4.72
C MET A 26 -2.51 -2.18 3.57
N TYR A 27 -1.44 -1.61 3.01
CA TYR A 27 -0.76 -2.12 1.81
C TYR A 27 0.61 -2.71 2.12
N ILE A 28 1.38 -2.09 3.03
CA ILE A 28 2.76 -2.47 3.34
C ILE A 28 2.99 -2.77 4.82
N GLY A 29 1.92 -2.92 5.61
CA GLY A 29 2.03 -3.22 7.03
C GLY A 29 2.65 -2.07 7.85
N LYS A 30 3.41 -2.41 8.88
CA LYS A 30 3.93 -1.43 9.83
C LYS A 30 4.88 -0.43 9.17
N LEU A 31 4.65 0.87 9.36
CA LEU A 31 5.65 1.88 9.09
C LEU A 31 6.76 1.80 10.14
N GLY A 32 8.00 2.01 9.72
CA GLY A 32 9.15 2.03 10.62
C GLY A 32 10.34 2.74 10.00
N ASP A 33 11.43 2.79 10.75
CA ASP A 33 12.70 3.40 10.35
C ASP A 33 13.65 2.39 9.66
N GLY A 34 13.20 1.15 9.47
CA GLY A 34 13.95 0.08 8.84
C GLY A 34 14.81 -0.72 9.81
N THR A 35 14.73 -0.43 11.12
CA THR A 35 15.47 -1.19 12.14
C THR A 35 14.85 -2.55 12.43
N ALA A 36 13.53 -2.71 12.20
CA ALA A 36 12.83 -3.95 12.43
C ALA A 36 12.53 -4.67 11.11
N HIS A 37 12.71 -6.00 11.09
CA HIS A 37 12.47 -6.82 9.91
C HIS A 37 11.02 -6.79 9.40
N ASP A 38 10.06 -6.46 10.27
CA ASP A 38 8.65 -6.34 9.94
C ASP A 38 8.26 -4.95 9.41
N ASP A 39 9.22 -4.03 9.26
CA ASP A 39 8.97 -2.71 8.70
C ASP A 39 8.66 -2.78 7.21
N GLY A 40 7.67 -2.00 6.78
CA GLY A 40 7.12 -2.02 5.43
C GLY A 40 8.12 -1.71 4.32
N ILE A 41 9.28 -1.12 4.63
CA ILE A 41 10.38 -0.94 3.67
C ILE A 41 10.89 -2.28 3.12
N TYR A 42 10.92 -3.32 3.95
CA TYR A 42 11.34 -4.66 3.51
C TYR A 42 10.24 -5.36 2.71
N ILE A 43 8.97 -5.05 2.96
CA ILE A 43 7.85 -5.53 2.13
C ILE A 43 7.95 -4.90 0.74
N LEU A 44 8.11 -3.58 0.64
CA LEU A 44 8.30 -2.89 -0.63
C LEU A 44 9.46 -3.47 -1.46
N LEU A 45 10.59 -3.76 -0.81
CA LEU A 45 11.72 -4.39 -1.49
C LEU A 45 11.37 -5.80 -2.01
N LYS A 46 10.70 -6.61 -1.19
CA LYS A 46 10.26 -7.95 -1.60
C LYS A 46 9.32 -7.88 -2.80
N GLU A 47 8.31 -7.02 -2.78
CA GLU A 47 7.39 -6.86 -3.91
C GLU A 47 8.11 -6.53 -5.23
N VAL A 48 9.17 -5.71 -5.20
CA VAL A 48 9.96 -5.43 -6.40
C VAL A 48 10.69 -6.69 -6.88
N VAL A 49 11.31 -7.44 -5.96
CA VAL A 49 12.01 -8.69 -6.30
C VAL A 49 11.04 -9.75 -6.81
N ASP A 50 9.88 -9.89 -6.17
CA ASP A 50 8.82 -10.83 -6.54
C ASP A 50 8.30 -10.51 -7.94
N ASN A 51 8.03 -9.24 -8.26
CA ASN A 51 7.68 -8.81 -9.63
C ASN A 51 8.78 -9.16 -10.65
N CYS A 52 10.07 -9.00 -10.31
CA CYS A 52 11.15 -9.39 -11.20
C CYS A 52 11.22 -10.92 -11.43
N ILE A 53 10.93 -11.72 -10.41
CA ILE A 53 10.87 -13.19 -10.52
C ILE A 53 9.68 -13.60 -11.36
N ASP A 54 8.50 -13.01 -11.12
CA ASP A 54 7.28 -13.29 -11.87
C ASP A 54 7.49 -13.04 -13.36
N GLU A 55 8.07 -11.90 -13.74
CA GLU A 55 8.41 -11.59 -15.13
C GLU A 55 9.42 -12.58 -15.73
N TYR A 56 10.45 -12.99 -14.96
CA TYR A 56 11.42 -13.99 -15.41
C TYR A 56 10.77 -15.36 -15.65
N VAL A 57 9.89 -15.79 -14.74
CA VAL A 57 9.18 -17.08 -14.83
C VAL A 57 8.18 -17.05 -15.99
N MET A 58 7.40 -15.98 -16.14
CA MET A 58 6.48 -15.82 -17.26
C MET A 58 7.21 -15.83 -18.61
N GLY A 59 8.38 -15.18 -18.70
CA GLY A 59 9.21 -15.20 -19.91
C GLY A 59 9.83 -16.56 -20.24
N LEU A 60 9.93 -17.49 -19.27
CA LEU A 60 10.36 -18.87 -19.52
C LEU A 60 9.24 -19.76 -20.04
N GLU A 61 7.98 -19.47 -19.74
CA GLU A 61 6.83 -20.25 -20.23
C GLU A 61 6.49 -19.97 -21.70
N GLU A 62 7.02 -18.87 -22.29
CA GLU A 62 6.83 -18.51 -23.70
C GLU A 62 7.82 -19.22 -24.66
N TYR A 63 8.76 -20.03 -24.15
CA TYR A 63 9.77 -20.78 -24.94
C TYR A 63 9.60 -22.31 -24.86
#